data_AF-A0A6V8ERE5-F1
#
_entry.id   AF-A0A6V8ERE5-F1
#
_cell.length_a   1.000
_cell.length_b   1.000
_cell.length_c   1.000
_cell.angle_alpha   90.00
_cell.angle_beta   90.00
_cell.angle_gamma   90.00
#
_symmetry.space_group_name_H-M   'P 1'
#
loop_
_entity.id
_entity.type
_entity.pdbx_description
1 polymer ?
#
loop_
_entity_poly.entity_id
_entity_poly.type
_entity_poly.pdbx_seq_one_letter_code
_entity_poly.pdbx_strand_id
1 'polypeptide(L)'
;SIQHDGAEIAFSCTIESMAPGGYDQSIIHHKAIAILRPSTGSEPIQDIIPEEEDGSRILASADIYDRMFHGPRFQPLIGVVASIQNENGRGIEARVHGIRDIPNPELFNMEVGEKQPGMIAHPMLIESCFQAAGLTSMDIDGADSLPVGARRIVLSDEIPGGSITVLSVRTGSSSDSSTLHDSVIRLDGTPVLKIDGLRMKSMAFLDASERPGLIDTE
;
A
#
# COMPACT_ATOMS: atom_id res chain seq x y z
N SER A 1 15.26 13.22 -19.56
CA SER A 1 14.77 13.93 -20.76
C SER A 1 13.26 14.00 -20.67
N ILE A 2 12.67 15.17 -20.91
CA ILE A 2 11.21 15.35 -20.92
C ILE A 2 10.77 15.21 -22.37
N GLN A 3 9.92 14.22 -22.68
CA GLN A 3 9.23 14.14 -23.96
C GLN A 3 7.87 14.82 -23.79
N HIS A 4 7.63 15.84 -24.61
CA HIS A 4 6.41 16.63 -24.62
C HIS A 4 5.52 16.19 -25.78
N ASP A 5 4.32 15.73 -25.48
CA ASP A 5 3.24 15.58 -26.46
C ASP A 5 1.92 16.04 -25.83
N GLY A 6 1.79 17.36 -25.62
CA GLY A 6 0.54 18.13 -25.43
C GLY A 6 -0.49 17.78 -24.32
N ALA A 7 -0.53 16.54 -23.80
CA ALA A 7 -1.59 16.00 -22.96
C ALA A 7 -1.05 15.22 -21.75
N GLU A 8 0.20 14.74 -21.78
CA GLU A 8 0.82 14.02 -20.66
C GLU A 8 2.26 14.51 -20.46
N ILE A 9 2.70 14.63 -19.21
CA ILE A 9 4.10 14.92 -18.86
C ILE A 9 4.68 13.74 -18.11
N ALA A 10 5.70 13.10 -18.69
CA ALA A 10 6.41 11.98 -18.09
C ALA A 10 7.76 12.42 -17.51
N PHE A 11 8.03 11.98 -16.27
CA PHE A 11 9.28 12.22 -15.56
C PHE A 11 9.94 10.88 -15.25
N SER A 12 11.21 10.72 -15.62
CA SER A 12 12.03 9.62 -15.13
C SER A 12 12.60 10.02 -13.77
N CYS A 13 12.21 9.28 -12.73
CA CYS A 13 12.59 9.54 -11.35
C CYS A 13 13.55 8.44 -10.86
N THR A 14 14.64 8.85 -10.20
CA THR A 14 15.57 7.95 -9.51
C THR A 14 15.78 8.49 -8.11
N ILE A 15 15.65 7.62 -7.10
CA ILE A 15 16.05 7.92 -5.72
C ILE A 15 17.36 7.18 -5.47
N GLU A 16 18.39 7.91 -5.11
CA GLU A 16 19.72 7.37 -4.86
C GLU A 16 20.38 8.01 -3.63
N SER A 17 21.32 7.28 -3.02
CA SER A 17 22.19 7.80 -1.96
C SER A 17 23.62 7.38 -2.21
N MET A 18 24.57 8.05 -1.55
CA MET A 18 25.96 7.60 -1.53
C MET A 18 26.12 6.41 -0.59
N ALA A 19 26.95 5.44 -0.98
CA ALA A 19 27.29 4.32 -0.11
C ALA A 19 28.00 4.83 1.17
N PRO A 20 27.66 4.29 2.36
CA PRO A 20 28.41 4.54 3.57
C PRO A 20 29.89 4.14 3.37
N GLY A 21 30.82 5.08 3.53
CA GLY A 21 32.26 4.85 3.33
C GLY A 21 32.92 5.67 2.22
N GLY A 22 32.17 6.49 1.47
CA GLY A 22 32.74 7.53 0.62
C GLY A 22 33.49 7.05 -0.63
N TYR A 23 33.38 5.76 -0.98
CA TYR A 23 33.69 5.31 -2.32
C TYR A 23 32.58 5.85 -3.23
N ASP A 24 32.90 6.46 -4.37
CA ASP A 24 31.97 7.11 -5.32
C ASP A 24 30.94 6.15 -5.99
N GLN A 25 30.35 5.23 -5.23
CA GLN A 25 29.33 4.29 -5.62
C GLN A 25 27.96 4.82 -5.14
N SER A 26 27.10 5.11 -6.11
CA SER A 26 25.69 5.41 -5.88
C SER A 26 24.92 4.12 -5.59
N ILE A 27 24.11 4.14 -4.53
CA ILE A 27 23.10 3.12 -4.23
C ILE A 27 21.77 3.64 -4.76
N ILE A 28 21.22 2.94 -5.76
CA ILE A 28 19.89 3.24 -6.28
C ILE A 28 18.86 2.53 -5.40
N HIS A 29 18.00 3.30 -4.75
CA HIS A 29 16.91 2.81 -3.92
C HIS A 29 15.64 2.54 -4.74
N HIS A 30 15.32 3.43 -5.68
CA HIS A 30 14.10 3.30 -6.48
C HIS A 30 14.22 3.96 -7.85
N LYS A 31 13.49 3.43 -8.82
CA LYS A 31 13.29 4.03 -10.15
C LYS A 31 11.82 3.97 -10.52
N ALA A 32 11.30 5.05 -11.07
CA ALA A 32 9.92 5.13 -11.53
C ALA A 32 9.79 6.07 -12.73
N ILE A 33 8.69 5.91 -13.47
CA ILE A 33 8.20 6.92 -14.41
C ILE A 33 6.95 7.52 -13.78
N ALA A 34 6.99 8.81 -13.45
CA ALA A 34 5.82 9.54 -13.00
C ALA A 34 5.15 10.21 -14.21
N ILE A 35 3.85 9.98 -14.40
CA ILE A 35 3.08 10.58 -15.48
C ILE A 35 2.03 11.50 -14.86
N LEU A 36 2.08 12.79 -15.19
CA LEU A 36 1.05 13.76 -14.83
C LEU A 36 0.09 13.94 -16.00
N ARG A 37 -1.20 13.85 -15.70
CA ARG A 37 -2.31 14.02 -16.65
C ARG A 37 -3.23 15.15 -16.18
N PRO A 38 -3.79 15.95 -17.10
CA PRO A 38 -4.91 16.84 -16.78
C PRO A 38 -6.08 16.07 -16.18
N SER A 39 -6.79 16.69 -15.23
CA SER A 39 -7.97 16.09 -14.59
C SER A 39 -9.13 15.87 -15.58
N THR A 40 -9.13 16.58 -16.71
CA THR A 40 -10.11 16.40 -17.78
C THR A 40 -9.81 15.15 -18.62
N GLY A 41 -10.68 14.15 -18.54
CA GLY A 41 -10.57 12.92 -19.33
C GLY A 41 -9.73 11.81 -18.69
N SER A 42 -9.45 11.90 -17.38
CA SER A 42 -8.86 10.78 -16.65
C SER A 42 -9.86 9.61 -16.60
N GLU A 43 -9.37 8.41 -16.89
CA GLU A 43 -10.16 7.20 -16.69
C GLU A 43 -10.43 7.00 -15.20
N PRO A 44 -11.62 6.53 -14.81
CA PRO A 44 -11.92 6.21 -13.43
C PRO A 44 -10.96 5.13 -12.92
N ILE A 45 -10.53 5.25 -11.67
CA ILE A 45 -9.70 4.24 -11.02
C ILE A 45 -10.52 2.95 -10.93
N GLN A 46 -10.02 1.87 -11.51
CA GLN A 46 -10.69 0.57 -11.48
C GLN A 46 -10.67 -0.01 -10.07
N ASP A 47 -11.84 -0.39 -9.59
CA ASP A 47 -11.99 -0.97 -8.26
C ASP A 47 -11.62 -2.46 -8.22
N ILE A 48 -11.55 -3.03 -7.02
CA ILE A 48 -11.57 -4.48 -6.75
C ILE A 48 -12.97 -4.80 -6.24
N ILE A 49 -13.76 -5.55 -6.99
CA ILE A 49 -15.10 -5.97 -6.55
C ILE A 49 -15.00 -7.39 -5.99
N PRO A 50 -15.19 -7.61 -4.67
CA PRO A 50 -15.27 -8.94 -4.11
C PRO A 50 -16.49 -9.70 -4.64
N GLU A 51 -16.29 -10.96 -5.01
CA GLU A 51 -17.36 -11.93 -5.26
C GLU A 51 -17.85 -12.55 -3.96
N GLU A 52 -16.92 -12.77 -3.02
CA GLU A 52 -17.20 -13.24 -1.67
C GLU A 52 -16.52 -12.33 -0.65
N GLU A 53 -17.22 -12.08 0.45
CA GLU A 53 -16.75 -11.28 1.58
C GLU A 53 -17.19 -11.96 2.89
N ASP A 54 -16.22 -12.40 3.69
CA ASP A 54 -16.45 -12.94 5.03
C ASP A 54 -16.15 -11.88 6.09
N GLY A 55 -17.18 -11.13 6.48
CA GLY A 55 -17.11 -10.13 7.56
C GLY A 55 -17.02 -10.72 8.97
N SER A 56 -16.87 -12.03 9.13
CA SER A 56 -16.75 -12.68 10.45
C SER A 56 -15.33 -12.65 11.02
N ARG A 57 -14.32 -12.35 10.18
CA ARG A 57 -12.90 -12.39 10.55
C ARG A 57 -12.33 -10.99 10.68
N ILE A 58 -12.16 -10.58 11.92
CA ILE A 58 -11.72 -9.23 12.30
C ILE A 58 -10.39 -9.36 13.04
N LEU A 59 -9.38 -8.61 12.58
CA LEU A 59 -8.09 -8.48 13.26
C LEU A 59 -7.93 -7.04 13.72
N ALA A 60 -7.70 -6.80 15.01
CA ALA A 60 -7.56 -5.45 15.52
C ALA A 60 -6.19 -4.84 15.18
N SER A 61 -6.08 -3.51 15.21
CA SER A 61 -4.82 -2.79 14.98
C SER A 61 -3.67 -3.30 15.85
N ALA A 62 -3.92 -3.57 17.14
CA ALA A 62 -2.91 -4.11 18.05
C ALA A 62 -2.38 -5.47 17.55
N ASP A 63 -3.27 -6.38 17.15
CA ASP A 63 -2.90 -7.70 16.65
C ASP A 63 -2.13 -7.63 15.32
N ILE A 64 -2.45 -6.65 14.46
CA ILE A 64 -1.70 -6.37 13.22
C ILE A 64 -0.26 -5.99 13.58
N TYR A 65 -0.09 -5.05 14.50
CA TYR A 65 1.24 -4.47 14.80
C TYR A 65 2.07 -5.26 15.82
N ASP A 66 1.47 -6.23 16.50
CA ASP A 66 2.21 -7.29 17.20
C ASP A 66 2.92 -8.23 16.21
N ARG A 67 2.46 -8.31 14.95
CA ARG A 67 3.03 -9.15 13.88
C ARG A 67 3.89 -8.36 12.90
N MET A 68 3.43 -7.17 12.49
CA MET A 68 4.11 -6.33 11.52
C MET A 68 4.99 -5.30 12.22
N PHE A 69 6.32 -5.46 12.16
CA PHE A 69 7.26 -4.51 12.75
C PHE A 69 7.28 -3.16 12.01
N HIS A 70 6.47 -2.21 12.49
CA HIS A 70 6.43 -0.83 12.00
C HIS A 70 6.53 0.15 13.16
N GLY A 71 7.30 1.22 12.99
CA GLY A 71 7.31 2.32 13.96
C GLY A 71 5.93 3.00 14.04
N PRO A 72 5.54 3.62 15.16
CA PRO A 72 4.17 4.14 15.36
C PRO A 72 3.67 5.15 14.32
N ARG A 73 4.59 5.82 13.59
CA ARG A 73 4.24 6.73 12.48
C ARG A 73 3.79 6.01 11.21
N PHE A 74 4.13 4.74 11.08
CA PHE A 74 3.90 3.89 9.91
C PHE A 74 2.83 2.83 10.20
N GLN A 75 1.83 3.17 11.02
CA GLN A 75 0.76 2.26 11.41
C GLN A 75 -0.61 2.77 10.92
N PRO A 76 -0.90 2.73 9.60
CA PRO A 76 -2.13 3.30 9.03
C PRO A 76 -3.38 2.43 9.23
N LEU A 77 -3.22 1.11 9.46
CA LEU A 77 -4.33 0.16 9.54
C LEU A 77 -4.96 0.15 10.93
N ILE A 78 -6.28 0.32 11.01
CA ILE A 78 -7.04 0.27 12.27
C ILE A 78 -7.69 -1.10 12.53
N GLY A 79 -7.70 -1.98 11.52
CA GLY A 79 -8.14 -3.36 11.64
C GLY A 79 -8.56 -3.96 10.31
N VAL A 80 -8.40 -5.28 10.18
CA VAL A 80 -8.99 -6.08 9.10
C VAL A 80 -10.46 -6.28 9.42
N VAL A 81 -11.33 -6.10 8.44
CA VAL A 81 -12.79 -6.20 8.62
C VAL A 81 -13.42 -7.36 7.85
N ALA A 82 -12.75 -7.84 6.81
CA ALA A 82 -13.21 -8.99 6.06
C ALA A 82 -12.06 -9.66 5.32
N SER A 83 -12.25 -10.95 5.07
CA SER A 83 -11.55 -11.67 4.01
C SER A 83 -12.37 -11.58 2.73
N ILE A 84 -11.68 -11.34 1.61
CA ILE A 84 -12.30 -11.11 0.31
C ILE A 84 -11.76 -12.09 -0.73
N GLN A 85 -12.59 -12.43 -1.71
CA GLN A 85 -12.19 -13.19 -2.89
C GLN A 85 -12.80 -12.57 -4.14
N ASN A 86 -12.04 -12.58 -5.24
CA ASN A 86 -12.53 -12.25 -6.58
C ASN A 86 -11.96 -13.24 -7.60
N GLU A 87 -12.30 -13.07 -8.88
CA GLU A 87 -11.79 -13.88 -10.00
C GLU A 87 -10.26 -14.01 -10.06
N ASN A 88 -9.51 -13.06 -9.49
CA ASN A 88 -8.04 -13.00 -9.56
C ASN A 88 -7.36 -13.63 -8.34
N GLY A 89 -8.05 -13.77 -7.20
CA GLY A 89 -7.46 -14.37 -6.01
C GLY A 89 -8.18 -14.03 -4.70
N ARG A 90 -7.48 -14.30 -3.60
CA ARG A 90 -7.94 -14.07 -2.22
C ARG A 90 -7.15 -12.95 -1.56
N GLY A 91 -7.77 -12.32 -0.57
CA GLY A 91 -7.25 -11.10 0.00
C GLY A 91 -7.99 -10.66 1.26
N ILE A 92 -7.77 -9.41 1.62
CA ILE A 92 -8.43 -8.77 2.76
C ILE A 92 -8.98 -7.39 2.42
N GLU A 93 -9.99 -6.98 3.19
CA GLU A 93 -10.37 -5.59 3.36
C GLU A 93 -10.00 -5.13 4.78
N ALA A 94 -9.33 -3.98 4.88
CA ALA A 94 -8.97 -3.36 6.14
C ALA A 94 -9.37 -1.89 6.18
N ARG A 95 -9.66 -1.39 7.38
CA ARG A 95 -9.89 0.04 7.61
C ARG A 95 -8.57 0.76 7.81
N VAL A 96 -8.53 1.99 7.34
CA VAL A 96 -7.38 2.90 7.45
C VAL A 96 -7.80 4.11 8.28
N HIS A 97 -6.88 4.67 9.06
CA HIS A 97 -7.07 5.96 9.71
C HIS A 97 -7.42 7.06 8.69
N GLY A 98 -8.16 8.08 9.12
CA GLY A 98 -8.52 9.20 8.26
C GLY A 98 -7.30 9.96 7.74
N ILE A 99 -7.44 10.63 6.60
CA ILE A 99 -6.30 11.27 5.90
C ILE A 99 -5.54 12.31 6.75
N ARG A 100 -6.20 12.91 7.75
CA ARG A 100 -5.62 13.88 8.68
C ARG A 100 -4.88 13.24 9.86
N ASP A 101 -5.15 11.96 10.09
CA ASP A 101 -4.61 11.18 11.20
C ASP A 101 -3.43 10.31 10.76
N ILE A 102 -3.04 10.37 9.47
CA ILE A 102 -1.92 9.60 8.90
C ILE A 102 -0.88 10.51 8.21
N PRO A 103 0.41 10.45 8.64
CA PRO A 103 0.88 9.79 9.85
C PRO A 103 0.31 10.51 11.10
N ASN A 104 0.34 9.83 12.25
CA ASN A 104 -0.23 10.38 13.48
C ASN A 104 0.34 11.80 13.76
N PRO A 105 -0.50 12.85 13.79
CA PRO A 105 -0.10 14.24 13.98
C PRO A 105 0.69 14.48 15.28
N GLU A 106 0.40 13.70 16.33
CA GLU A 106 1.03 13.83 17.65
C GLU A 106 2.49 13.35 17.66
N LEU A 107 2.90 12.59 16.64
CA LEU A 107 4.26 12.05 16.53
C LEU A 107 5.22 13.01 15.81
N PHE A 108 4.75 14.19 15.40
CA PHE A 108 5.61 15.26 14.92
C PHE A 108 6.11 16.07 16.11
N ASN A 109 7.42 16.28 16.18
CA ASN A 109 8.04 17.14 17.18
C ASN A 109 7.80 18.62 16.79
N MET A 110 6.57 19.10 17.05
CA MET A 110 6.11 20.44 16.73
C MET A 110 6.37 21.40 17.90
N GLU A 111 6.93 22.57 17.63
CA GLU A 111 7.01 23.64 18.64
C GLU A 111 5.64 24.32 18.83
N VAL A 112 5.45 24.98 19.98
CA VAL A 112 4.19 25.69 20.29
C VAL A 112 3.95 26.79 19.25
N GLY A 113 2.83 26.68 18.52
CA GLY A 113 2.42 27.65 17.50
C GLY A 113 2.85 27.30 16.07
N GLU A 114 3.61 26.22 15.87
CA GLU A 114 3.91 25.71 14.54
C GLU A 114 2.68 25.04 13.92
N LYS A 115 2.47 25.28 12.62
CA LYS A 115 1.42 24.60 11.85
C LYS A 115 1.93 23.24 11.43
N GLN A 116 1.11 22.21 11.64
CA GLN A 116 1.42 20.87 11.15
C GLN A 116 1.71 20.90 9.64
N PRO A 117 2.78 20.23 9.18
CA PRO A 117 3.07 20.17 7.76
C PRO A 117 1.94 19.45 7.03
N GLY A 118 1.39 20.11 6.01
CA GLY A 118 0.48 19.47 5.06
C GLY A 118 1.29 18.58 4.12
N MET A 119 0.85 17.34 3.91
CA MET A 119 1.48 16.47 2.93
C MET A 119 0.83 16.64 1.56
N ILE A 120 1.64 16.86 0.54
CA ILE A 120 1.21 16.99 -0.86
C ILE A 120 0.96 15.61 -1.49
N ALA A 121 1.64 14.58 -0.98
CA ALA A 121 1.38 13.18 -1.28
C ALA A 121 0.89 12.49 -0.01
N HIS A 122 0.01 11.50 -0.11
CA HIS A 122 -0.46 10.72 1.03
C HIS A 122 0.28 9.37 1.10
N PRO A 123 1.59 9.33 1.44
CA PRO A 123 2.39 8.10 1.43
C PRO A 123 1.80 7.01 2.32
N MET A 124 1.09 7.39 3.38
CA MET A 124 0.43 6.45 4.27
C MET A 124 -0.72 5.67 3.63
N LEU A 125 -1.31 6.17 2.55
CA LEU A 125 -2.27 5.40 1.75
C LEU A 125 -1.57 4.31 0.94
N ILE A 126 -0.44 4.62 0.33
CA ILE A 126 0.40 3.62 -0.35
C ILE A 126 0.90 2.59 0.66
N GLU A 127 1.34 3.04 1.83
CA GLU A 127 1.77 2.18 2.93
C GLU A 127 0.65 1.23 3.38
N SER A 128 -0.59 1.72 3.47
CA SER A 128 -1.72 0.83 3.81
C SER A 128 -1.94 -0.27 2.78
N CYS A 129 -1.69 -0.03 1.48
CA CYS A 129 -1.69 -1.08 0.47
C CYS A 129 -0.55 -2.08 0.70
N PHE A 130 0.67 -1.61 1.02
CA PHE A 130 1.80 -2.49 1.29
C PHE A 130 1.54 -3.38 2.51
N GLN A 131 0.97 -2.82 3.58
CA GLN A 131 0.67 -3.58 4.78
C GLN A 131 -0.47 -4.58 4.56
N ALA A 132 -1.51 -4.20 3.82
CA ALA A 132 -2.59 -5.12 3.47
C ALA A 132 -2.09 -6.30 2.60
N ALA A 133 -1.21 -6.03 1.62
CA ALA A 133 -0.57 -7.07 0.82
C ALA A 133 0.38 -7.95 1.67
N GLY A 134 1.08 -7.34 2.62
CA GLY A 134 1.91 -8.04 3.60
C GLY A 134 1.11 -9.02 4.45
N LEU A 135 0.01 -8.55 5.08
CA LEU A 135 -0.91 -9.40 5.84
C LEU A 135 -1.49 -10.54 4.99
N THR A 136 -1.88 -10.23 3.76
CA THR A 136 -2.36 -11.23 2.80
C THR A 136 -1.29 -12.29 2.51
N SER A 137 -0.03 -11.88 2.34
CA SER A 137 1.10 -12.80 2.10
C SER A 137 1.44 -13.64 3.33
N MET A 138 1.36 -13.06 4.53
CA MET A 138 1.55 -13.81 5.79
C MET A 138 0.52 -14.93 5.92
N ASP A 139 -0.72 -14.63 5.55
CA ASP A 139 -1.82 -15.55 5.74
C ASP A 139 -1.87 -16.65 4.67
N ILE A 140 -1.83 -16.27 3.39
CA ILE A 140 -1.90 -17.20 2.25
C ILE A 140 -0.59 -17.95 2.07
N ASP A 141 0.52 -17.20 1.94
CA ASP A 141 1.81 -17.75 1.55
C ASP A 141 2.68 -18.12 2.77
N GLY A 142 2.25 -17.77 3.99
CA GLY A 142 3.01 -18.04 5.21
C GLY A 142 4.34 -17.30 5.24
N ALA A 143 4.39 -16.08 4.70
CA ALA A 143 5.64 -15.35 4.55
C ALA A 143 5.54 -13.87 4.93
N ASP A 144 6.49 -13.44 5.74
CA ASP A 144 6.81 -12.02 5.89
C ASP A 144 7.45 -11.53 4.60
N SER A 145 6.99 -10.38 4.09
CA SER A 145 7.41 -9.89 2.79
C SER A 145 7.60 -8.38 2.77
N LEU A 146 8.46 -7.92 1.87
CA LEU A 146 8.73 -6.50 1.63
C LEU A 146 8.34 -6.10 0.21
N PRO A 147 7.80 -4.89 0.00
CA PRO A 147 7.52 -4.38 -1.32
C PRO A 147 8.84 -4.14 -2.08
N VAL A 148 8.97 -4.74 -3.27
CA VAL A 148 10.15 -4.60 -4.14
C VAL A 148 9.84 -3.93 -5.48
N GLY A 149 8.57 -3.57 -5.70
CA GLY A 149 8.15 -2.73 -6.82
C GLY A 149 6.67 -2.91 -7.14
N ALA A 150 6.14 -2.07 -8.02
CA ALA A 150 4.79 -2.20 -8.54
C ALA A 150 4.82 -2.07 -10.06
N ARG A 151 3.80 -2.60 -10.75
CA ARG A 151 3.64 -2.37 -12.19
C ARG A 151 3.13 -0.96 -12.44
N ARG A 152 2.14 -0.50 -11.66
CA ARG A 152 1.51 0.80 -11.82
C ARG A 152 0.91 1.26 -10.49
N ILE A 153 1.02 2.55 -10.20
CA ILE A 153 0.27 3.21 -9.13
C ILE A 153 -0.53 4.34 -9.76
N VAL A 154 -1.82 4.41 -9.45
CA VAL A 154 -2.73 5.48 -9.88
C VAL A 154 -3.31 6.13 -8.63
N LEU A 155 -3.31 7.45 -8.58
CA LEU A 155 -3.80 8.26 -7.46
C LEU A 155 -4.74 9.33 -8.00
N SER A 156 -5.84 9.58 -7.30
CA SER A 156 -6.67 10.76 -7.51
C SER A 156 -5.95 12.05 -7.11
N ASP A 157 -6.29 13.16 -7.75
CA ASP A 157 -5.67 14.47 -7.53
C ASP A 157 -5.90 15.00 -6.11
N GLU A 158 -7.14 14.88 -5.62
CA GLU A 158 -7.52 15.25 -4.26
C GLU A 158 -8.17 14.06 -3.54
N ILE A 159 -7.79 13.88 -2.28
CA ILE A 159 -8.38 12.87 -1.38
C ILE A 159 -8.94 13.62 -0.17
N PRO A 160 -10.24 13.97 -0.17
CA PRO A 160 -10.84 14.65 0.96
C PRO A 160 -10.93 13.74 2.19
N GLY A 161 -11.34 14.32 3.32
CA GLY A 161 -11.62 13.53 4.52
C GLY A 161 -12.88 12.68 4.36
N GLY A 162 -12.85 11.47 4.88
CA GLY A 162 -13.95 10.49 4.85
C GLY A 162 -13.50 9.15 5.43
N SER A 163 -14.31 8.11 5.29
CA SER A 163 -13.96 6.76 5.69
C SER A 163 -13.05 6.12 4.65
N ILE A 164 -11.91 5.60 5.08
CA ILE A 164 -10.91 5.00 4.19
C ILE A 164 -10.82 3.50 4.45
N THR A 165 -10.95 2.71 3.39
CA THR A 165 -10.64 1.27 3.41
C THR A 165 -9.60 0.92 2.37
N VAL A 166 -8.86 -0.15 2.61
CA VAL A 166 -7.91 -0.75 1.68
C VAL A 166 -8.31 -2.18 1.40
N LEU A 167 -8.40 -2.52 0.12
CA LEU A 167 -8.55 -3.88 -0.35
C LEU A 167 -7.21 -4.32 -0.93
N SER A 168 -6.78 -5.54 -0.65
CA SER A 168 -5.58 -6.14 -1.23
C SER A 168 -5.84 -7.59 -1.55
N VAL A 169 -5.53 -8.01 -2.78
CA VAL A 169 -5.76 -9.37 -3.28
C VAL A 169 -4.46 -9.93 -3.85
N ARG A 170 -4.10 -11.15 -3.44
CA ARG A 170 -2.95 -11.90 -3.96
C ARG A 170 -3.34 -12.54 -5.29
N THR A 171 -2.79 -12.02 -6.39
CA THR A 171 -3.17 -12.35 -7.77
C THR A 171 -2.24 -13.36 -8.44
N GLY A 172 -1.07 -13.64 -7.87
CA GLY A 172 -0.12 -14.53 -8.52
C GLY A 172 1.29 -14.50 -7.94
N SER A 173 2.26 -14.86 -8.79
CA SER A 173 3.69 -14.81 -8.49
C SER A 173 4.46 -14.31 -9.70
N SER A 174 5.55 -13.58 -9.49
CA SER A 174 6.49 -13.17 -10.55
C SER A 174 7.59 -14.20 -10.76
N SER A 175 8.33 -14.04 -11.86
CA SER A 175 9.44 -14.92 -12.25
C SER A 175 10.59 -14.98 -11.24
N ASP A 176 10.70 -13.98 -10.36
CA ASP A 176 11.69 -13.92 -9.27
C ASP A 176 11.15 -14.46 -7.94
N SER A 177 10.02 -15.19 -7.99
CA SER A 177 9.32 -15.77 -6.84
C SER A 177 8.73 -14.76 -5.86
N SER A 178 8.64 -13.48 -6.20
CA SER A 178 7.82 -12.52 -5.42
C SER A 178 6.34 -12.83 -5.61
N THR A 179 5.52 -12.61 -4.58
CA THR A 179 4.06 -12.67 -4.71
C THR A 179 3.55 -11.40 -5.39
N LEU A 180 2.50 -11.54 -6.19
CA LEU A 180 1.85 -10.44 -6.89
C LEU A 180 0.54 -10.10 -6.20
N HIS A 181 0.31 -8.81 -6.00
CA HIS A 181 -0.89 -8.28 -5.39
C HIS A 181 -1.42 -7.10 -6.18
N ASP A 182 -2.74 -6.96 -6.19
CA ASP A 182 -3.42 -5.73 -6.57
C ASP A 182 -4.05 -5.13 -5.32
N SER A 183 -4.05 -3.81 -5.21
CA SER A 183 -4.63 -3.12 -4.05
C SER A 183 -5.37 -1.86 -4.45
N VAL A 184 -6.46 -1.56 -3.74
CA VAL A 184 -7.28 -0.37 -3.95
C VAL A 184 -7.54 0.31 -2.62
N ILE A 185 -7.40 1.64 -2.58
CA ILE A 185 -7.92 2.47 -1.50
C ILE A 185 -9.26 3.01 -1.94
N ARG A 186 -10.26 2.86 -1.06
CA ARG A 186 -11.58 3.46 -1.20
C ARG A 186 -11.74 4.60 -0.20
N LEU A 187 -12.36 5.67 -0.67
CA LEU A 187 -12.89 6.76 0.14
C LEU A 187 -14.41 6.70 0.07
N ASP A 188 -15.07 6.43 1.19
CA ASP A 188 -16.52 6.26 1.30
C ASP A 188 -17.06 5.29 0.22
N GLY A 189 -16.33 4.20 -0.01
CA GLY A 189 -16.66 3.17 -1.01
C GLY A 189 -16.21 3.47 -2.44
N THR A 190 -15.67 4.66 -2.73
CA THR A 190 -15.22 5.05 -4.08
C THR A 190 -13.71 4.89 -4.21
N PRO A 191 -13.17 4.22 -5.26
CA PRO A 191 -11.73 4.04 -5.43
C PRO A 191 -11.00 5.37 -5.69
N VAL A 192 -9.95 5.64 -4.91
CA VAL A 192 -9.11 6.86 -5.00
C VAL A 192 -7.62 6.58 -5.19
N LEU A 193 -7.19 5.33 -4.99
CA LEU A 193 -5.84 4.87 -5.28
C LEU A 193 -5.91 3.42 -5.75
N LYS A 194 -5.13 3.05 -6.77
CA LYS A 194 -4.91 1.64 -7.15
C LYS A 194 -3.42 1.37 -7.30
N ILE A 195 -2.97 0.24 -6.78
CA ILE A 195 -1.67 -0.35 -7.08
C ILE A 195 -1.93 -1.64 -7.86
N ASP A 196 -1.42 -1.68 -9.08
CA ASP A 196 -1.40 -2.90 -9.88
C ASP A 196 -0.05 -3.60 -9.78
N GLY A 197 -0.08 -4.93 -9.67
CA GLY A 197 1.10 -5.78 -9.74
C GLY A 197 2.17 -5.39 -8.72
N LEU A 198 1.73 -5.10 -7.49
CA LEU A 198 2.60 -4.94 -6.34
C LEU A 198 3.35 -6.26 -6.14
N ARG A 199 4.68 -6.19 -6.16
CA ARG A 199 5.58 -7.31 -5.93
C ARG A 199 6.03 -7.29 -4.48
N MET A 200 5.72 -8.37 -3.78
CA MET A 200 6.11 -8.60 -2.39
C MET A 200 7.12 -9.73 -2.34
N LYS A 201 8.35 -9.44 -1.91
CA LYS A 201 9.42 -10.42 -1.82
C LYS A 201 9.47 -11.01 -0.41
N SER A 202 9.38 -12.33 -0.32
CA SER A 202 9.49 -13.05 0.95
C SER A 202 10.86 -12.84 1.59
N MET A 203 10.86 -12.56 2.89
CA MET A 203 12.04 -12.33 3.72
C MET A 203 12.22 -13.44 4.75
N ALA A 204 11.11 -13.93 5.31
CA ALA A 204 11.07 -15.04 6.25
C ALA A 204 9.76 -15.82 6.07
N PHE A 205 9.78 -17.11 6.40
CA PHE A 205 8.59 -17.96 6.44
C PHE A 205 8.10 -18.09 7.89
N LEU A 206 6.78 -18.14 8.03
CA LEU A 206 6.06 -18.20 9.29
C LEU A 206 5.57 -19.62 9.56
N ASP A 207 5.64 -20.02 10.83
CA ASP A 207 4.95 -21.19 11.33
C ASP A 207 3.42 -20.97 11.31
N ALA A 208 2.65 -22.05 11.29
CA ALA A 208 1.19 -21.97 11.22
C ALA A 208 0.57 -21.15 12.38
N SER A 209 1.18 -21.20 13.57
CA SER A 209 0.73 -20.44 14.74
C SER A 209 1.01 -18.93 14.66
N GLU A 210 1.90 -18.51 13.77
CA GLU A 210 2.28 -17.10 13.60
C GLU A 210 1.40 -16.42 12.55
N ARG A 211 0.66 -17.19 11.75
CA ARG A 211 -0.22 -16.66 10.71
C ARG A 211 -1.41 -15.91 11.32
N PRO A 212 -1.90 -14.84 10.65
CA PRO A 212 -3.06 -14.07 11.11
C PRO A 212 -4.36 -14.88 11.26
N GLY A 213 -4.55 -15.93 10.45
CA GLY A 213 -5.78 -16.74 10.44
C GLY A 213 -6.95 -16.03 9.76
N LEU A 214 -6.66 -15.18 8.77
CA LEU A 214 -7.63 -14.33 8.10
C LEU A 214 -8.41 -15.11 7.03
N ILE A 215 -7.78 -15.98 6.28
CA ILE A 215 -8.34 -16.67 5.12
C ILE A 215 -8.32 -18.17 5.42
N ASP A 216 -9.41 -18.86 5.11
CA ASP A 216 -9.45 -20.31 5.29
C ASP A 216 -8.41 -21.00 4.41
N THR A 217 -7.61 -21.86 5.04
CA THR A 217 -6.78 -22.84 4.35
C THR A 217 -7.69 -24.01 3.98
N GLU A 218 -7.95 -24.20 2.69
CA GLU A 218 -8.52 -25.46 2.18
C GLU A 218 -7.59 -26.65 2.45
#